data_AF-A0A9E4UC29-F1
#
_entry.id   AF-A0A9E4UC29-F1
#
_cell.length_a   1.000
_cell.length_b   1.000
_cell.length_c   1.000
_cell.angle_alpha   90.00
_cell.angle_beta   90.00
_cell.angle_gamma   90.00
#
_symmetry.space_group_name_H-M   'P 1'
#
loop_
_entity.id
_entity.type
_entity.pdbx_description
1 polymer ?
#
loop_
_entity_poly.entity_id
_entity_poly.type
_entity_poly.pdbx_seq_one_letter_code
_entity_poly.pdbx_strand_id
1 'polypeptide(L)'
;MRYDYVIAGSGIAGLYSALMAREHGSVLVLTKGSIDECNTRYAQGGIAAALGPQDSPELHLADTIKAGAGLVDEEAARILVFEAAERIRDLTRFGVPFDSVDGEVALGREGAHSHARILHA
;
A
#
# COMPACT_ATOMS: atom_id res chain seq x y z
N MET A 1 29.15 9.42 10.27
CA MET A 1 27.81 10.05 10.22
C MET A 1 26.94 9.36 11.28
N ARG A 2 26.00 10.07 11.92
CA ARG A 2 25.08 9.52 12.94
C ARG A 2 23.64 9.80 12.50
N TYR A 3 22.78 8.79 12.58
CA TYR A 3 21.37 8.86 12.24
C TYR A 3 20.54 8.16 13.33
N ASP A 4 19.30 8.58 13.52
CA ASP A 4 18.38 7.97 14.49
C ASP A 4 17.71 6.73 13.89
N TYR A 5 17.45 6.75 12.58
CA TYR A 5 16.86 5.65 11.82
C TYR A 5 17.69 5.32 10.58
N VAL A 6 17.86 4.02 10.31
CA VAL A 6 18.48 3.53 9.08
C VAL A 6 17.52 2.56 8.41
N ILE A 7 17.17 2.84 7.15
CA ILE A 7 16.24 2.05 6.35
C ILE A 7 17.01 1.44 5.17
N ALA A 8 16.98 0.11 5.07
CA ALA A 8 17.59 -0.61 3.97
C ALA A 8 16.55 -0.95 2.90
N GLY A 9 16.57 -0.20 1.79
CA GLY A 9 15.67 -0.33 0.65
C GLY A 9 14.93 0.97 0.33
N SER A 10 14.86 1.32 -0.95
CA SER A 10 14.17 2.52 -1.46
C SER A 10 12.88 2.19 -2.24
N GLY A 11 12.28 1.02 -1.99
CA GLY A 11 10.93 0.72 -2.46
C GLY A 11 9.85 1.41 -1.64
N ILE A 12 8.57 1.22 -2.00
CA ILE A 12 7.44 1.89 -1.33
C ILE A 12 7.46 1.73 0.19
N ALA A 13 7.73 0.53 0.70
CA ALA A 13 7.81 0.28 2.13
C ALA A 13 8.90 1.14 2.80
N GLY A 14 10.11 1.15 2.24
CA GLY A 14 11.24 1.90 2.79
C GLY A 14 11.04 3.41 2.72
N LEU A 15 10.56 3.93 1.59
CA LEU A 15 10.31 5.37 1.43
C LEU A 15 9.13 5.84 2.27
N TYR A 16 8.06 5.06 2.37
CA TYR A 16 6.94 5.35 3.26
C TYR A 16 7.41 5.39 4.71
N SER A 17 8.15 4.38 5.17
CA SER A 17 8.74 4.37 6.51
C SER A 17 9.67 5.56 6.74
N ALA A 18 10.45 5.99 5.74
CA ALA A 18 11.31 7.16 5.85
C ALA A 18 10.51 8.46 6.01
N LEU A 19 9.40 8.60 5.28
CA LEU A 19 8.49 9.75 5.39
C LEU A 19 7.80 9.82 6.76
N MET A 20 7.49 8.68 7.37
CA MET A 20 6.94 8.67 8.73
C MET A 20 8.02 8.92 9.78
N ALA A 21 9.18 8.27 9.66
CA ALA A 21 10.26 8.36 10.65
C ALA A 21 10.93 9.75 10.72
N ARG A 22 10.92 10.52 9.61
CA ARG A 22 11.54 11.86 9.59
C ARG A 22 10.87 12.85 10.55
N GLU A 23 9.65 12.59 10.98
CA GLU A 23 8.95 13.41 11.99
C GLU A 23 9.49 13.18 13.40
N HIS A 24 10.26 12.09 13.60
CA HIS A 24 10.78 11.66 14.89
C HIS A 24 12.31 11.74 14.99
N GLY A 25 13.03 11.88 13.87
CA GLY A 25 14.49 11.97 13.89
C GLY A 25 15.14 11.98 12.51
N SER A 26 16.48 11.95 12.51
CA SER A 26 17.28 11.88 11.30
C SER A 26 17.23 10.48 10.67
N VAL A 27 16.96 10.42 9.36
CA VAL A 27 16.78 9.16 8.62
C VAL A 27 17.86 9.02 7.55
N LEU A 28 18.49 7.85 7.48
CA LEU A 28 19.34 7.42 6.38
C LEU A 28 18.64 6.31 5.60
N VAL A 29 18.41 6.52 4.30
CA VAL A 29 17.93 5.48 3.39
C VAL A 29 19.13 4.92 2.61
N LEU A 30 19.31 3.60 2.70
CA LEU A 30 20.32 2.86 1.96
C LEU A 30 19.64 2.11 0.82
N THR A 31 20.16 2.25 -0.39
CA THR A 31 19.71 1.47 -1.55
C THR A 31 20.92 0.85 -2.25
N LYS A 32 20.71 -0.32 -2.87
CA LYS A 32 21.77 -1.06 -3.57
C LYS A 32 22.20 -0.36 -4.87
N GLY A 33 21.28 0.38 -5.50
CA GLY A 33 21.47 1.03 -6.79
C GLY A 33 21.07 2.50 -6.75
N SER A 34 20.40 2.99 -7.80
CA SER A 34 19.75 4.29 -7.74
C SER A 34 18.51 4.22 -6.83
N ILE A 35 18.07 5.37 -6.33
CA ILE A 35 16.93 5.47 -5.41
C ILE A 35 15.63 4.94 -6.03
N ASP A 36 15.50 5.06 -7.34
CA ASP A 36 14.33 4.72 -8.14
C ASP A 36 14.40 3.31 -8.78
N GLU A 37 15.52 2.59 -8.64
CA GLU A 37 15.69 1.24 -9.16
C GLU A 37 15.23 0.19 -8.13
N CYS A 38 13.93 -0.14 -8.16
CA CYS A 38 13.32 -1.16 -7.32
C CYS A 38 12.02 -1.72 -7.94
N ASN A 39 11.57 -2.88 -7.47
CA ASN A 39 10.36 -3.54 -8.01
C ASN A 39 9.10 -2.68 -7.89
N THR A 40 9.01 -1.78 -6.90
CA THR A 40 7.90 -0.82 -6.77
C THR A 40 7.71 0.00 -8.04
N ARG A 41 8.81 0.41 -8.72
CA ARG A 41 8.72 1.21 -9.95
C ARG A 41 8.04 0.47 -11.10
N TYR A 42 8.13 -0.86 -11.11
CA TYR A 42 7.62 -1.70 -12.19
C TYR A 42 6.23 -2.27 -11.89
N ALA A 43 5.61 -1.91 -10.77
CA ALA A 43 4.27 -2.36 -10.40
C ALA A 43 3.23 -1.79 -11.37
N GLN A 44 2.31 -2.66 -11.83
CA GLN A 44 1.23 -2.29 -12.76
C GLN A 44 -0.16 -2.60 -12.19
N GLY A 45 -0.28 -3.63 -11.35
CA GLY A 45 -1.58 -4.12 -10.86
C GLY A 45 -2.26 -3.24 -9.81
N GLY A 46 -1.63 -2.14 -9.36
CA GLY A 46 -2.24 -1.22 -8.40
C GLY A 46 -2.19 -1.67 -6.94
N ILE A 47 -2.94 -0.97 -6.09
CA ILE A 47 -3.01 -1.18 -4.63
C ILE A 47 -4.46 -1.50 -4.24
N ALA A 48 -4.67 -2.60 -3.52
CA ALA A 48 -6.01 -2.98 -3.07
C ALA A 48 -6.40 -2.29 -1.75
N ALA A 49 -7.53 -1.58 -1.73
CA ALA A 49 -8.15 -1.02 -0.54
C ALA A 49 -9.68 -0.97 -0.69
N ALA A 50 -10.40 -1.35 0.37
CA ALA A 50 -11.86 -1.40 0.36
C ALA A 50 -12.48 0.01 0.43
N LEU A 51 -12.54 0.68 -0.72
CA LEU A 51 -13.08 2.04 -0.88
C LEU A 51 -14.32 2.08 -1.77
N GLY A 52 -14.63 0.95 -2.44
CA GLY A 52 -15.71 0.87 -3.41
C GLY A 52 -17.10 0.86 -2.77
N PRO A 53 -18.13 1.23 -3.54
CA PRO A 53 -19.50 1.11 -3.08
C PRO A 53 -19.82 -0.34 -2.75
N GLN A 54 -20.47 -0.58 -1.60
CA GLN A 54 -20.83 -1.92 -1.10
C GLN A 54 -19.64 -2.83 -0.75
N ASP A 55 -18.41 -2.31 -0.81
CA ASP A 55 -17.23 -3.03 -0.35
C ASP A 55 -16.96 -2.74 1.15
N SER A 56 -16.18 -3.62 1.79
CA SER A 56 -15.77 -3.44 3.18
C SER A 56 -14.44 -4.14 3.48
N PRO A 57 -13.71 -3.72 4.53
CA PRO A 57 -12.52 -4.43 4.99
C PRO A 57 -12.79 -5.90 5.35
N GLU A 58 -13.96 -6.23 5.87
CA GLU A 58 -14.37 -7.61 6.18
C GLU A 58 -14.49 -8.46 4.92
N LEU A 59 -15.08 -7.91 3.85
CA LEU A 59 -15.15 -8.56 2.55
C LEU A 59 -13.76 -8.76 1.95
N HIS A 60 -12.87 -7.76 2.09
CA HIS A 60 -11.47 -7.88 1.67
C HIS A 60 -10.74 -8.99 2.44
N LEU A 61 -10.96 -9.06 3.75
CA LEU A 61 -10.36 -10.08 4.62
C LEU A 61 -10.82 -11.47 4.19
N ALA A 62 -12.11 -11.65 3.93
CA ALA A 62 -12.66 -12.91 3.47
C ALA A 62 -12.06 -13.35 2.12
N ASP A 63 -11.93 -12.42 1.16
CA ASP A 63 -11.24 -12.68 -0.12
C ASP A 63 -9.78 -13.11 0.12
N THR A 64 -9.07 -12.42 1.03
CA THR A 64 -7.66 -12.68 1.37
C THR A 64 -7.47 -14.07 1.99
N ILE A 65 -8.27 -14.41 3.02
CA ILE A 65 -8.22 -15.72 3.70
C ILE A 65 -8.53 -16.84 2.71
N LYS A 66 -9.57 -16.66 1.89
CA LYS A 66 -9.96 -17.64 0.86
C LYS A 66 -8.85 -17.85 -0.16
N ALA A 67 -8.24 -16.77 -0.65
CA ALA A 67 -7.18 -16.83 -1.65
C ALA A 67 -5.89 -17.49 -1.11
N GLY A 68 -5.55 -17.27 0.16
CA GLY A 68 -4.32 -17.79 0.75
C GLY A 68 -4.38 -19.25 1.20
N ALA A 69 -5.43 -20.00 0.86
CA ALA A 69 -5.49 -21.47 0.97
C ALA A 69 -5.11 -22.04 2.36
N GLY A 70 -5.50 -21.34 3.43
CA GLY A 70 -5.24 -21.76 4.82
C GLY A 70 -3.85 -21.40 5.36
N LEU A 71 -3.06 -20.63 4.63
CA LEU A 71 -1.72 -20.19 5.03
C LEU A 71 -1.67 -18.72 5.48
N VAL A 72 -2.81 -18.04 5.49
CA VAL A 72 -2.90 -16.63 5.89
C VAL A 72 -2.79 -16.51 7.41
N ASP A 73 -1.86 -15.69 7.88
CA ASP A 73 -1.93 -15.13 9.23
C ASP A 73 -3.08 -14.13 9.27
N GLU A 74 -4.17 -14.52 9.93
CA GLU A 74 -5.40 -13.74 9.96
C GLU A 74 -5.22 -12.39 10.67
N GLU A 75 -4.37 -12.33 11.69
CA GLU A 75 -4.14 -11.09 12.43
C GLU A 75 -3.40 -10.06 11.57
N ALA A 76 -2.35 -10.51 10.87
CA ALA A 76 -1.64 -9.66 9.92
C ALA A 76 -2.56 -9.21 8.76
N ALA A 77 -3.35 -10.13 8.19
CA ALA A 77 -4.28 -9.79 7.12
C ALA A 77 -5.35 -8.79 7.58
N ARG A 78 -5.86 -8.92 8.80
CA ARG A 78 -6.83 -7.98 9.39
C ARG A 78 -6.24 -6.58 9.52
N ILE A 79 -5.03 -6.44 10.03
CA ILE A 79 -4.35 -5.13 10.08
C ILE A 79 -4.25 -4.53 8.68
N LEU A 80 -3.75 -5.31 7.71
CA LEU A 80 -3.56 -4.84 6.35
C LEU A 80 -4.84 -4.32 5.70
N VAL A 81 -5.94 -5.08 5.77
CA VAL A 81 -7.18 -4.72 5.08
C VAL A 81 -7.98 -3.62 5.78
N PHE A 82 -7.92 -3.53 7.11
CA PHE A 82 -8.63 -2.50 7.88
C PHE A 82 -7.90 -1.15 7.84
N GLU A 83 -6.56 -1.14 7.77
CA GLU A 83 -5.79 0.10 7.69
C GLU A 83 -5.61 0.62 6.25
N ALA A 84 -5.85 -0.22 5.23
CA ALA A 84 -5.60 0.10 3.83
C ALA A 84 -6.19 1.45 3.38
N ALA A 85 -7.44 1.74 3.75
CA ALA A 85 -8.11 2.99 3.37
C ALA A 85 -7.42 4.24 3.95
N GLU A 86 -6.85 4.15 5.16
CA GLU A 86 -6.07 5.24 5.74
C GLU A 86 -4.71 5.38 5.05
N ARG A 87 -4.03 4.26 4.76
CA ARG A 87 -2.75 4.28 4.06
C ARG A 87 -2.87 4.84 2.62
N ILE A 88 -3.97 4.58 1.93
CA ILE A 88 -4.27 5.24 0.65
C ILE A 88 -4.38 6.76 0.82
N ARG A 89 -5.09 7.24 1.84
CA ARG A 89 -5.20 8.69 2.13
C ARG A 89 -3.83 9.31 2.42
N ASP A 90 -2.95 8.60 3.12
CA ASP A 90 -1.57 9.03 3.36
C ASP A 90 -0.79 9.19 2.04
N LEU A 91 -0.89 8.19 1.15
CA LEU A 91 -0.26 8.24 -0.18
C LEU A 91 -0.79 9.39 -1.04
N THR A 92 -2.10 9.63 -1.04
CA THR A 92 -2.70 10.78 -1.72
C THR A 92 -2.17 12.10 -1.15
N ARG A 93 -2.04 12.22 0.18
CA ARG A 93 -1.45 13.40 0.84
C ARG A 93 0.02 13.62 0.43
N PHE A 94 0.77 12.54 0.20
CA PHE A 94 2.13 12.61 -0.33
C PHE A 94 2.20 12.89 -1.84
N GLY A 95 1.06 13.04 -2.51
CA GLY A 95 0.97 13.43 -3.92
C GLY A 95 0.95 12.28 -4.90
N VAL A 96 0.63 11.05 -4.47
CA VAL A 96 0.40 9.94 -5.40
C VAL A 96 -0.87 10.22 -6.22
N PRO A 97 -0.76 10.27 -7.57
CA PRO A 97 -1.87 10.68 -8.43
C PRO A 97 -2.75 9.48 -8.81
N PHE A 98 -3.51 8.93 -7.87
CA PHE A 98 -4.44 7.84 -8.20
C PHE A 98 -5.46 8.26 -9.26
N ASP A 99 -5.75 7.36 -10.20
CA ASP A 99 -6.73 7.57 -11.26
C ASP A 99 -8.12 7.88 -10.68
N SER A 100 -8.86 8.78 -11.33
CA SER A 100 -10.22 9.16 -10.91
C SER A 100 -11.19 9.32 -12.08
N VAL A 101 -12.46 9.06 -11.82
CA VAL A 101 -13.59 9.26 -12.74
C VAL A 101 -14.62 10.11 -12.01
N ASP A 102 -14.99 11.26 -12.59
CA ASP A 102 -15.95 12.21 -12.01
C ASP A 102 -15.62 12.68 -10.58
N GLY A 103 -14.32 12.71 -10.24
CA GLY A 103 -13.83 13.14 -8.92
C GLY A 103 -13.77 12.02 -7.87
N GLU A 104 -14.24 10.82 -8.20
CA GLU A 104 -14.12 9.63 -7.37
C GLU A 104 -12.96 8.75 -7.85
N VAL A 105 -12.30 8.05 -6.92
CA VAL A 105 -11.18 7.16 -7.27
C VAL A 105 -11.66 6.04 -8.18
N ALA A 106 -10.96 5.83 -9.30
CA ALA A 106 -11.23 4.74 -10.23
C ALA A 106 -10.79 3.41 -9.60
N LEU A 107 -11.71 2.43 -9.54
CA LEU A 107 -11.43 1.13 -8.93
C LEU A 107 -11.51 0.01 -9.95
N GLY A 108 -10.41 -0.72 -10.10
CA GLY A 108 -10.32 -1.98 -10.82
C GLY A 108 -10.70 -3.18 -9.95
N ARG A 109 -10.89 -4.33 -10.61
CA ARG A 109 -11.07 -5.64 -9.97
C ARG A 109 -10.19 -6.66 -10.66
N GLU A 110 -9.34 -7.32 -9.88
CA GLU A 110 -8.41 -8.35 -10.37
C GLU A 110 -8.49 -9.61 -9.49
N GLY A 111 -8.00 -10.72 -10.03
CA GLY A 111 -7.77 -11.96 -9.27
C GLY A 111 -8.97 -12.45 -8.45
N ALA A 112 -8.70 -12.78 -7.19
CA ALA A 112 -9.65 -13.42 -6.27
C ALA A 112 -10.60 -12.42 -5.56
N HIS A 113 -10.60 -11.14 -5.92
CA HIS A 113 -11.46 -10.16 -5.28
C HIS A 113 -12.93 -10.33 -5.69
N SER A 114 -13.82 -10.24 -4.70
CA SER A 114 -15.27 -10.25 -4.87
C SER A 114 -15.82 -8.89 -5.33
N HIS A 115 -15.16 -7.79 -4.96
CA HIS A 115 -15.53 -6.40 -5.26
C HIS A 115 -14.38 -5.65 -5.94
N ALA A 116 -14.70 -4.57 -6.68
CA ALA A 116 -13.71 -3.66 -7.24
C ALA A 116 -13.09 -2.80 -6.12
N ARG A 117 -11.76 -2.88 -5.97
CA ARG A 117 -11.04 -2.30 -4.83
C ARG A 117 -9.59 -1.94 -5.14
N ILE A 118 -9.18 -2.02 -6.40
CA ILE A 118 -7.79 -1.83 -6.80
C ILE A 118 -7.62 -0.44 -7.38
N LEU A 119 -6.72 0.35 -6.79
CA LEU A 119 -6.38 1.69 -7.22
C LEU A 119 -5.15 1.64 -8.15
N HIS A 120 -5.21 2.36 -9.26
CA HIS A 120 -4.10 2.57 -10.19
C HIS A 120 -3.64 4.04 -10.19
N ALA A 121 -2.43 4.31 -10.68
CA ALA A 121 -1.79 5.63 -10.70
C ALA A 121 -0.81 5.75 -11.88
#